data_AF-A0AAP2SUT7-F1
#
_entry.id   AF-A0AAP2SUT7-F1
#
_cell.length_a   1.000
_cell.length_b   1.000
_cell.length_c   1.000
_cell.angle_alpha   90.00
_cell.angle_beta   90.00
_cell.angle_gamma   90.00
#
_symmetry.space_group_name_H-M   'P 1'
#
loop_
_entity.id
_entity.type
_entity.pdbx_description
1 polymer ?
#
loop_
_entity_poly.entity_id
_entity_poly.type
_entity_poly.pdbx_seq_one_letter_code
_entity_poly.pdbx_strand_id
1 'polypeptide(L)'
;MDNITHRIAESIRANDFSTYQRERYPAIQEGEFVRFTDEDFRGIDFDQFVMGFFVFQNCNLDNAKHIYGQPIYFTDSSVRNVDFRGVKAIIEAKDCDFRGMKYDEETQFIYGSGKLAARSRFINCKLDDETRDFLSQQGVEIN
;
A
#
# COMPACT_ATOMS: atom_id res chain seq x y z
N MET A 1 13.31 -14.20 -3.88
CA MET A 1 12.52 -13.78 -2.71
C MET A 1 13.15 -14.39 -1.46
N ASP A 2 13.22 -13.63 -0.36
CA ASP A 2 13.68 -14.16 0.92
C ASP A 2 12.63 -15.11 1.53
N ASN A 3 13.07 -16.23 2.11
CA ASN A 3 12.18 -17.29 2.60
C ASN A 3 11.21 -16.76 3.66
N ILE A 4 11.63 -15.82 4.50
CA ILE A 4 10.77 -15.22 5.53
C ILE A 4 9.67 -14.37 4.89
N THR A 5 10.02 -13.47 3.96
CA THR A 5 9.03 -12.62 3.28
C THR A 5 7.97 -13.44 2.54
N HIS A 6 8.35 -14.59 1.98
CA HIS A 6 7.41 -15.51 1.34
C HIS A 6 6.41 -16.09 2.36
N ARG A 7 6.90 -16.62 3.49
CA ARG A 7 6.02 -17.18 4.54
C ARG A 7 5.09 -16.12 5.15
N ILE A 8 5.58 -14.90 5.31
CA ILE A 8 4.74 -13.77 5.72
C ILE A 8 3.64 -13.52 4.67
N ALA A 9 3.99 -13.48 3.39
CA ALA A 9 3.02 -13.30 2.31
C ALA A 9 1.97 -14.42 2.27
N GLU A 10 2.39 -15.68 2.45
CA GLU A 10 1.49 -16.83 2.56
C GLU A 10 0.51 -16.67 3.73
N SER A 11 0.98 -16.24 4.90
CA SER A 11 0.11 -16.01 6.05
C SER A 11 -0.91 -14.89 5.82
N ILE A 12 -0.52 -13.82 5.14
CA ILE A 12 -1.42 -12.72 4.75
C ILE A 12 -2.49 -13.25 3.79
N ARG A 13 -2.09 -13.97 2.75
CA ARG A 13 -3.03 -14.58 1.78
C ARG A 13 -4.00 -15.57 2.43
N ALA A 14 -3.51 -16.33 3.41
CA ALA A 14 -4.32 -17.27 4.18
C ALA A 14 -5.21 -16.60 5.25
N ASN A 15 -5.12 -15.27 5.39
CA ASN A 15 -5.77 -14.51 6.45
C ASN A 15 -5.41 -14.99 7.88
N ASP A 16 -4.19 -15.53 8.06
CA ASP A 16 -3.71 -16.14 9.30
C ASP A 16 -2.83 -15.16 10.10
N PHE A 17 -3.49 -14.37 10.95
CA PHE A 17 -2.83 -13.41 11.83
C PHE A 17 -1.83 -14.04 12.79
N SER A 18 -2.11 -15.25 13.30
CA SER A 18 -1.24 -15.90 14.29
C SER A 18 0.09 -16.34 13.65
N THR A 19 0.03 -16.91 12.45
CA THR A 19 1.24 -17.26 11.69
C THR A 19 1.96 -16.01 11.22
N TYR A 20 1.24 -14.98 10.76
CA TYR A 20 1.84 -13.69 10.42
C TYR A 20 2.71 -13.13 11.55
N GLN A 21 2.17 -13.07 12.78
CA GLN A 21 2.91 -12.55 13.93
C GLN A 21 4.14 -13.41 14.25
N ARG A 22 4.01 -14.74 14.19
CA ARG A 22 5.08 -15.69 14.47
C ARG A 22 6.22 -15.64 13.45
N GLU A 23 5.91 -15.42 12.17
CA GLU A 23 6.92 -15.32 11.12
C GLU A 23 7.57 -13.93 11.08
N ARG A 24 6.79 -12.86 11.25
CA ARG A 24 7.28 -11.49 11.12
C ARG A 24 8.16 -11.06 12.27
N TYR A 25 7.64 -11.04 13.50
CA TYR A 25 8.30 -10.33 14.60
C TYR A 25 9.65 -10.91 15.04
N PRO A 26 9.89 -12.23 14.99
CA PRO A 26 11.21 -12.77 15.28
C PRO A 26 12.25 -12.46 14.20
N ALA A 27 11.80 -12.18 12.97
CA ALA A 27 12.67 -12.10 11.80
C ALA A 27 12.87 -10.68 11.28
N ILE A 28 11.89 -9.80 11.48
CA ILE A 28 11.88 -8.41 10.99
C ILE A 28 11.44 -7.51 12.15
N GLN A 29 12.31 -6.56 12.49
CA GLN A 29 12.06 -5.61 13.57
C GLN A 29 11.07 -4.53 13.14
N GLU A 30 10.43 -3.90 14.13
CA GLU A 30 9.65 -2.69 13.88
C GLU A 30 10.56 -1.59 13.32
N GLY A 31 10.12 -0.91 12.27
CA GLY A 31 10.95 0.07 11.55
C GLY A 31 11.61 -0.46 10.28
N GLU A 32 11.70 -1.79 10.12
CA GLU A 32 12.33 -2.38 8.93
C GLU A 32 11.35 -2.54 7.76
N PHE A 33 11.89 -2.45 6.55
CA PHE A 33 11.15 -2.68 5.32
C PHE A 33 10.80 -4.15 5.14
N VAL A 34 9.53 -4.46 4.93
CA VAL A 34 9.08 -5.79 4.50
C VAL A 34 8.81 -5.74 3.00
N ARG A 35 9.60 -6.47 2.21
CA ARG A 35 9.52 -6.46 0.75
C ARG A 35 8.87 -7.72 0.22
N PHE A 36 7.79 -7.53 -0.53
CA PHE A 36 7.10 -8.56 -1.29
C PHE A 36 7.40 -8.36 -2.78
N THR A 37 7.69 -9.45 -3.48
CA THR A 37 8.04 -9.42 -4.92
C THR A 37 7.26 -10.50 -5.64
N ASP A 38 6.56 -10.21 -6.75
CA ASP A 38 5.81 -11.24 -7.50
C ASP A 38 4.69 -11.94 -6.69
N GLU A 39 4.11 -11.27 -5.68
CA GLU A 39 3.06 -11.83 -4.82
C GLU A 39 1.64 -11.43 -5.27
N ASP A 40 0.67 -12.33 -5.14
CA ASP A 40 -0.75 -12.05 -5.39
C ASP A 40 -1.50 -11.84 -4.06
N PHE A 41 -1.89 -10.60 -3.80
CA PHE A 41 -2.70 -10.14 -2.67
C PHE A 41 -4.10 -9.66 -3.09
N ARG A 42 -4.60 -10.12 -4.23
CA ARG A 42 -5.92 -9.73 -4.73
C ARG A 42 -7.01 -10.02 -3.72
N GLY A 43 -7.83 -9.01 -3.43
CA GLY A 43 -8.98 -9.12 -2.53
C GLY A 43 -8.63 -9.29 -1.05
N ILE A 44 -7.36 -9.16 -0.67
CA ILE A 44 -6.94 -9.29 0.72
C ILE A 44 -7.40 -8.08 1.54
N ASP A 45 -7.89 -8.36 2.75
CA ASP A 45 -8.13 -7.36 3.78
C ASP A 45 -6.90 -7.25 4.69
N PHE A 46 -6.26 -6.08 4.68
CA PHE A 46 -5.05 -5.84 5.46
C PHE A 46 -5.32 -5.35 6.89
N ASP A 47 -6.58 -5.18 7.31
CA ASP A 47 -6.95 -4.55 8.60
C ASP A 47 -6.21 -5.14 9.80
N GLN A 48 -6.16 -6.47 9.89
CA GLN A 48 -5.53 -7.18 10.99
C GLN A 48 -3.99 -7.24 10.92
N PHE A 49 -3.38 -6.91 9.77
CA PHE A 49 -1.93 -7.06 9.58
C PHE A 49 -1.22 -5.72 9.76
N VAL A 50 -0.41 -5.61 10.82
CA VAL A 50 0.40 -4.41 11.06
C VAL A 50 1.45 -4.27 9.96
N MET A 51 1.25 -3.38 8.98
CA MET A 51 2.13 -3.30 7.80
C MET A 51 3.44 -2.55 8.10
N GLY A 52 3.41 -1.39 8.78
CA GLY A 52 4.63 -0.59 8.97
C GLY A 52 5.17 -0.09 7.62
N PHE A 53 6.39 -0.50 7.23
CA PHE A 53 7.07 -0.07 6.01
C PHE A 53 7.02 -1.15 4.92
N PHE A 54 5.85 -1.40 4.35
CA PHE A 54 5.70 -2.42 3.30
C PHE A 54 6.16 -1.90 1.93
N VAL A 55 6.80 -2.80 1.18
CA VAL A 55 7.25 -2.58 -0.19
C VAL A 55 6.66 -3.68 -1.08
N PHE A 56 5.87 -3.30 -2.07
CA PHE A 56 5.29 -4.20 -3.05
C PHE A 56 5.95 -4.00 -4.41
N GLN A 57 6.53 -5.06 -4.97
CA GLN A 57 7.21 -5.03 -6.26
C GLN A 57 6.63 -6.09 -7.17
N ASN A 58 6.11 -5.71 -8.34
CA ASN A 58 5.43 -6.63 -9.25
C ASN A 58 4.33 -7.47 -8.56
N CYS A 59 3.60 -6.86 -7.63
CA CYS A 59 2.53 -7.55 -6.90
C CYS A 59 1.16 -7.24 -7.53
N ASN A 60 0.20 -8.14 -7.30
CA ASN A 60 -1.21 -7.88 -7.60
C ASN A 60 -1.96 -7.59 -6.31
N LEU A 61 -2.48 -6.37 -6.15
CA LEU A 61 -3.28 -5.95 -5.01
C LEU A 61 -4.72 -5.61 -5.40
N ASP A 62 -5.18 -6.05 -6.57
CA ASP A 62 -6.49 -5.66 -7.07
C ASP A 62 -7.60 -5.99 -6.06
N ASN A 63 -8.49 -5.03 -5.80
CA ASN A 63 -9.60 -5.14 -4.85
C ASN A 63 -9.20 -5.38 -3.38
N ALA A 64 -7.93 -5.21 -3.02
CA ALA A 64 -7.50 -5.23 -1.63
C ALA A 64 -8.13 -4.05 -0.84
N LYS A 65 -8.09 -4.13 0.50
CA LYS A 65 -8.62 -3.08 1.38
C LYS A 65 -7.79 -2.91 2.66
N HIS A 66 -7.95 -1.75 3.30
CA HIS A 66 -7.26 -1.39 4.55
C HIS A 66 -5.74 -1.47 4.44
N ILE A 67 -5.18 -1.05 3.31
CA ILE A 67 -3.72 -0.90 3.18
C ILE A 67 -3.31 0.39 3.89
N TYR A 68 -2.75 0.29 5.09
CA TYR A 68 -2.31 1.42 5.91
C TYR A 68 -0.84 1.28 6.35
N GLY A 69 -0.18 2.41 6.60
CA GLY A 69 1.26 2.45 6.88
C GLY A 69 1.88 3.72 6.33
N GLN A 70 3.06 4.09 6.83
CA GLN A 70 3.72 5.34 6.45
C GLN A 70 5.26 5.21 6.50
N PRO A 71 5.97 5.33 5.36
CA PRO A 71 5.50 5.21 3.98
C PRO A 71 5.32 3.76 3.48
N ILE A 72 4.45 3.59 2.49
CA ILE A 72 4.23 2.34 1.74
C ILE A 72 4.75 2.53 0.31
N TYR A 73 5.44 1.53 -0.23
CA TYR A 73 6.01 1.60 -1.57
C TYR A 73 5.34 0.62 -2.51
N PHE A 74 5.01 1.08 -3.73
CA PHE A 74 4.53 0.23 -4.82
C PHE A 74 5.41 0.45 -6.05
N THR A 75 5.84 -0.62 -6.68
CA THR A 75 6.60 -0.58 -7.93
C THR A 75 6.10 -1.67 -8.86
N ASP A 76 5.84 -1.33 -10.12
CA ASP A 76 5.39 -2.27 -11.16
C ASP A 76 4.17 -3.12 -10.75
N SER A 77 3.31 -2.62 -9.86
CA SER A 77 2.24 -3.39 -9.23
C SER A 77 0.86 -2.99 -9.73
N SER A 78 -0.07 -3.94 -9.74
CA SER A 78 -1.49 -3.66 -9.98
C SER A 78 -2.16 -3.35 -8.64
N VAL A 79 -2.83 -2.21 -8.55
CA VAL A 79 -3.48 -1.70 -7.33
C VAL A 79 -4.90 -1.24 -7.68
N ARG A 80 -5.56 -1.97 -8.59
CA ARG A 80 -6.85 -1.56 -9.16
C ARG A 80 -7.97 -1.80 -8.16
N ASN A 81 -8.96 -0.91 -8.14
CA ASN A 81 -10.15 -1.06 -7.30
C ASN A 81 -9.89 -1.20 -5.79
N VAL A 82 -8.68 -0.85 -5.32
CA VAL A 82 -8.31 -0.94 -3.92
C VAL A 82 -9.14 0.04 -3.10
N ASP A 83 -9.56 -0.43 -1.93
CA ASP A 83 -10.37 0.34 -0.99
C ASP A 83 -9.49 1.05 0.03
N PHE A 84 -9.31 2.36 -0.18
CA PHE A 84 -8.59 3.26 0.70
C PHE A 84 -9.54 4.12 1.55
N ARG A 85 -10.85 3.83 1.58
CA ARG A 85 -11.79 4.57 2.44
C ARG A 85 -11.34 4.56 3.89
N GLY A 86 -11.33 5.74 4.53
CA GLY A 86 -10.80 5.94 5.88
C GLY A 86 -9.28 5.80 6.05
N VAL A 87 -8.51 5.49 5.00
CA VAL A 87 -7.06 5.29 5.09
C VAL A 87 -6.33 6.63 5.09
N LYS A 88 -5.36 6.77 6.01
CA LYS A 88 -4.40 7.87 6.03
C LYS A 88 -3.00 7.30 5.86
N ALA A 89 -2.37 7.56 4.71
CA ALA A 89 -1.11 6.93 4.33
C ALA A 89 -0.17 7.89 3.57
N ILE A 90 1.11 7.57 3.55
CA ILE A 90 2.07 8.18 2.63
C ILE A 90 2.52 7.08 1.67
N ILE A 91 2.24 7.28 0.38
CA ILE A 91 2.51 6.30 -0.66
C ILE A 91 3.59 6.82 -1.61
N GLU A 92 4.57 5.97 -1.90
CA GLU A 92 5.54 6.17 -2.97
C GLU A 92 5.27 5.09 -4.03
N ALA A 93 4.57 5.47 -5.10
CA ALA A 93 4.15 4.58 -6.18
C ALA A 93 4.89 4.90 -7.48
N LYS A 94 5.36 3.86 -8.16
CA LYS A 94 6.02 3.97 -9.46
C LYS A 94 5.52 2.89 -10.42
N ASP A 95 5.18 3.25 -11.65
CA ASP A 95 4.84 2.30 -12.72
C ASP A 95 3.64 1.38 -12.37
N CYS A 96 2.69 1.87 -11.55
CA CYS A 96 1.56 1.09 -11.03
C CYS A 96 0.22 1.42 -11.72
N ASP A 97 -0.79 0.57 -11.54
CA ASP A 97 -2.17 0.85 -11.99
C ASP A 97 -3.13 1.00 -10.81
N PHE A 98 -3.59 2.22 -10.55
CA PHE A 98 -4.47 2.59 -9.44
C PHE A 98 -5.91 2.89 -9.90
N ARG A 99 -6.27 2.58 -11.14
CA ARG A 99 -7.64 2.85 -11.64
C ARG A 99 -8.70 2.12 -10.81
N GLY A 100 -9.80 2.80 -10.55
CA GLY A 100 -10.94 2.35 -9.74
C GLY A 100 -10.73 2.50 -8.24
N MET A 101 -9.68 3.20 -7.80
CA MET A 101 -9.39 3.47 -6.40
C MET A 101 -10.63 3.99 -5.67
N LYS A 102 -10.97 3.41 -4.52
CA LYS A 102 -12.08 3.87 -3.69
C LYS A 102 -11.54 4.71 -2.54
N TYR A 103 -12.18 5.83 -2.31
CA TYR A 103 -11.81 6.80 -1.29
C TYR A 103 -13.07 7.54 -0.80
N ASP A 104 -12.92 8.20 0.33
CA ASP A 104 -13.93 9.04 0.97
C ASP A 104 -13.28 10.30 1.55
N GLU A 105 -14.07 11.10 2.25
CA GLU A 105 -13.64 12.35 2.90
C GLU A 105 -12.56 12.17 3.98
N GLU A 106 -12.46 10.97 4.57
CA GLU A 106 -11.44 10.63 5.56
C GLU A 106 -10.13 10.12 4.93
N THR A 107 -10.14 9.83 3.63
CA THR A 107 -8.99 9.29 2.92
C THR A 107 -7.93 10.37 2.69
N GLN A 108 -6.73 10.20 3.23
CA GLN A 108 -5.64 11.18 3.14
C GLN A 108 -4.33 10.57 2.66
N PHE A 109 -3.74 11.20 1.65
CA PHE A 109 -2.44 10.85 1.06
C PHE A 109 -1.37 11.93 1.29
N ILE A 110 -1.64 12.84 2.22
CA ILE A 110 -0.72 13.86 2.68
C ILE A 110 -0.72 13.88 4.21
N TYR A 111 0.40 14.29 4.81
CA TYR A 111 0.52 14.46 6.25
C TYR A 111 1.15 15.82 6.58
N GLY A 112 0.49 16.58 7.46
CA GLY A 112 0.87 17.95 7.79
C GLY A 112 0.28 18.99 6.82
N SER A 113 0.80 20.23 6.87
CA SER A 113 0.27 21.35 6.09
C SER A 113 1.37 22.25 5.52
N GLY A 114 1.00 23.05 4.51
CA GLY A 114 1.90 24.02 3.88
C GLY A 114 3.07 23.38 3.12
N LYS A 115 4.17 24.12 2.99
CA LYS A 115 5.34 23.68 2.19
C LYS A 115 6.04 22.44 2.75
N LEU A 116 5.93 22.18 4.05
CA LEU A 116 6.60 21.08 4.75
C LEU A 116 5.74 19.81 4.89
N ALA A 117 4.54 19.79 4.31
CA ALA A 117 3.71 18.58 4.33
C ALA A 117 4.43 17.42 3.62
N ALA A 118 4.41 16.24 4.24
CA ALA A 118 4.78 14.99 3.59
C ALA A 118 3.67 14.65 2.59
N ARG A 119 4.05 14.33 1.35
CA ARG A 119 3.11 14.08 0.25
C ARG A 119 3.39 12.72 -0.32
N SER A 120 2.32 11.98 -0.60
CA SER A 120 2.44 10.81 -1.47
C SER A 120 2.90 11.24 -2.87
N ARG A 121 3.54 10.32 -3.57
CA ARG A 121 4.03 10.51 -4.92
C ARG A 121 3.66 9.33 -5.81
N PHE A 122 3.15 9.63 -6.99
CA PHE A 122 2.72 8.67 -8.01
C PHE A 122 3.44 9.00 -9.32
N ILE A 123 4.42 8.18 -9.69
CA ILE A 123 5.26 8.37 -10.88
C ILE A 123 4.88 7.33 -11.93
N ASN A 124 4.56 7.76 -13.15
CA ASN A 124 4.15 6.91 -14.27
C ASN A 124 3.03 5.93 -13.89
N CYS A 125 2.13 6.35 -13.01
CA CYS A 125 1.01 5.53 -12.57
C CYS A 125 -0.22 5.75 -13.46
N LYS A 126 -0.95 4.67 -13.75
CA LYS A 126 -2.25 4.75 -14.42
C LYS A 126 -3.31 5.12 -13.40
N LEU A 127 -3.98 6.24 -13.63
CA LEU A 127 -5.06 6.80 -12.83
C LEU A 127 -6.26 7.04 -13.76
N ASP A 128 -7.47 6.88 -13.26
CA ASP A 128 -8.66 7.46 -13.91
C ASP A 128 -8.79 8.93 -13.53
N ASP A 129 -9.67 9.65 -14.24
CA ASP A 129 -9.82 11.09 -14.08
C ASP A 129 -10.27 11.46 -12.66
N GLU A 130 -11.20 10.69 -12.08
CA GLU A 130 -11.71 10.91 -10.71
C GLU A 130 -10.60 10.76 -9.67
N THR A 131 -9.81 9.68 -9.75
CA THR A 131 -8.66 9.43 -8.87
C THR A 131 -7.61 10.54 -9.02
N ARG A 132 -7.30 10.94 -10.26
CA ARG A 132 -6.33 12.01 -10.52
C ARG A 132 -6.79 13.33 -9.92
N ASP A 133 -8.05 13.68 -10.07
CA ASP A 133 -8.62 14.92 -9.53
C ASP A 133 -8.58 14.93 -8.00
N PHE A 134 -9.00 13.82 -7.37
CA PHE A 134 -8.95 13.66 -5.91
C PHE A 134 -7.53 13.82 -5.34
N LEU A 135 -6.55 13.12 -5.92
CA LEU A 135 -5.14 13.21 -5.50
C LEU A 135 -4.59 14.63 -5.69
N SER A 136 -4.91 15.28 -6.81
CA SER A 136 -4.47 16.64 -7.12
C SER A 136 -5.05 17.66 -6.12
N GLN A 137 -6.31 17.50 -5.70
CA GLN A 137 -6.94 18.35 -4.68
C GLN A 137 -6.25 18.28 -3.32
N GLN A 138 -5.69 17.12 -2.97
CA GLN A 138 -4.87 16.97 -1.75
C GLN A 138 -3.46 17.54 -1.90
N GLY A 139 -3.00 17.81 -3.12
CA GLY A 139 -1.62 18.21 -3.40
C GLY A 139 -0.63 17.04 -3.37
N VAL A 140 -1.08 15.83 -3.73
CA VAL A 140 -0.23 14.68 -4.02
C VAL A 140 0.60 14.96 -5.27
N GLU A 141 1.84 14.47 -5.30
CA GLU A 141 2.71 14.63 -6.47
C GLU A 141 2.39 13.55 -7.52
N ILE A 142 1.97 13.95 -8.72
CA ILE A 142 1.62 13.05 -9.83
C ILE A 142 2.49 13.42 -11.03
N ASN A 143 3.37 12.51 -11.46
CA ASN A 143 4.33 12.71 -12.56
C ASN A 143 4.28 11.58 -13.58
#